data_AF-A0A183BCL6-F1
#
_entry.id   AF-A0A183BCL6-F1
#
_cell.length_a   1.000
_cell.length_b   1.000
_cell.length_c   1.000
_cell.angle_alpha   90.00
_cell.angle_beta   90.00
_cell.angle_gamma   90.00
#
_symmetry.space_group_name_H-M   'P 1'
#
loop_
_entity.id
_entity.type
_entity.pdbx_description
1 polymer ?
#
loop_
_entity_poly.entity_id
_entity_poly.type
_entity_poly.pdbx_seq_one_letter_code
_entity_poly.pdbx_strand_id
1 'polypeptide(L)'
;MWQFFITISGDEKLDLVLYDPIATNAIAYYHCFTPDSLAVLSDLCTKRLKSQGWLLILCEESEKAPPGPSIPSSLGSFQRVLSYLVPESMFADPGTRVDIFHSDALHVNDARVELLTRLQKHKTGCNEQEETFDEIMDMCNHVETLLIDLVHSA
;
A
#
# COMPACT_ATOMS: atom_id res chain seq x y z
N MET A 1 -9.70 15.61 -5.92
CA MET A 1 -10.26 14.37 -6.52
C MET A 1 -9.42 13.23 -5.95
N TRP A 2 -10.00 12.10 -5.58
CA TRP A 2 -9.22 10.98 -5.03
C TRP A 2 -9.04 9.95 -6.14
N GLN A 3 -7.79 9.58 -6.48
CA GLN A 3 -7.54 8.36 -7.25
C GLN A 3 -7.46 7.20 -6.27
N PHE A 4 -8.24 6.16 -6.55
CA PHE A 4 -8.22 4.90 -5.82
C PHE A 4 -7.76 3.84 -6.81
N PHE A 5 -6.58 3.26 -6.60
CA PHE A 5 -6.13 2.10 -7.37
C PHE A 5 -6.66 0.83 -6.69
N ILE A 6 -7.86 0.43 -7.12
CA ILE A 6 -8.57 -0.75 -6.62
C ILE A 6 -8.59 -1.83 -7.70
N THR A 7 -7.78 -2.87 -7.51
CA THR A 7 -8.06 -4.26 -7.88
C THR A 7 -7.36 -5.13 -6.84
N ILE A 8 -7.89 -6.29 -6.45
CA ILE A 8 -7.83 -7.62 -7.09
C ILE A 8 -8.82 -8.49 -6.29
N SER A 9 -9.56 -9.50 -6.74
CA SER A 9 -10.10 -9.86 -8.06
C SER A 9 -11.29 -10.85 -7.85
N GLY A 10 -12.18 -10.96 -8.85
CA GLY A 10 -13.15 -12.04 -9.04
C GLY A 10 -14.49 -11.96 -8.27
N ASP A 11 -14.47 -11.59 -6.99
CA ASP A 11 -15.65 -11.53 -6.11
C ASP A 11 -16.02 -10.07 -5.76
N GLU A 12 -17.15 -9.87 -5.05
CA GLU A 12 -17.54 -8.57 -4.48
C GLU A 12 -16.51 -7.96 -3.50
N LYS A 13 -15.46 -8.72 -3.14
CA LYS A 13 -14.40 -8.37 -2.19
C LYS A 13 -13.00 -8.47 -2.80
N LEU A 14 -12.10 -7.66 -2.26
CA LEU A 14 -10.74 -7.41 -2.70
C LEU A 14 -9.70 -8.15 -1.85
N ASP A 15 -8.67 -8.73 -2.47
CA ASP A 15 -7.45 -9.24 -1.84
C ASP A 15 -6.46 -8.12 -1.50
N LEU A 16 -6.49 -7.02 -2.24
CA LEU A 16 -5.57 -5.89 -2.14
C LEU A 16 -6.34 -4.56 -2.32
N VAL A 17 -5.98 -3.57 -1.52
CA VAL A 17 -6.30 -2.15 -1.72
C VAL A 17 -4.99 -1.40 -1.70
N LEU A 18 -4.76 -0.55 -2.70
CA LEU A 18 -3.69 0.42 -2.67
C LEU A 18 -4.28 1.83 -2.58
N TYR A 19 -3.75 2.60 -1.63
CA TYR A 19 -4.15 3.96 -1.35
C TYR A 19 -2.97 4.90 -1.57
N ASP A 20 -3.06 5.68 -2.65
CA ASP A 20 -2.17 6.79 -2.93
C ASP A 20 -2.98 8.09 -3.00
N PRO A 21 -3.00 8.90 -1.92
CA PRO A 21 -3.73 10.16 -1.92
C PRO A 21 -3.06 11.22 -2.82
N ILE A 22 -3.81 11.71 -3.80
CA ILE A 22 -3.36 12.84 -4.64
C ILE A 22 -3.09 14.08 -3.78
N ALA A 23 -1.82 14.42 -3.63
CA ALA A 23 -1.34 15.66 -3.05
C ALA A 23 -0.48 16.43 -4.06
N THR A 24 -0.30 17.73 -3.86
CA THR A 24 0.60 18.56 -4.68
C THR A 24 1.96 18.80 -4.02
N ASN A 25 2.20 18.17 -2.86
CA ASN A 25 3.42 18.16 -2.05
C ASN A 25 3.15 17.40 -0.73
N ALA A 26 4.21 16.94 -0.07
CA ALA A 26 4.20 16.32 1.25
C ALA A 26 3.35 17.03 2.34
N ILE A 27 3.26 18.36 2.37
CA ILE A 27 2.42 19.05 3.36
C ILE A 27 0.92 18.80 3.07
N ALA A 28 0.52 18.90 1.80
CA ALA A 28 -0.82 18.50 1.38
C ALA A 28 -1.08 17.00 1.60
N TYR A 29 -0.05 16.16 1.47
CA TYR A 29 -0.09 14.71 1.73
C TYR A 29 -0.54 14.43 3.17
N TYR A 30 0.02 15.11 4.16
CA TYR A 30 -0.38 14.96 5.56
C TYR A 30 -1.84 15.37 5.84
N HIS A 31 -2.40 16.29 5.06
CA HIS A 31 -3.81 16.66 5.17
C HIS A 31 -4.77 15.56 4.65
N CYS A 32 -4.28 14.54 3.96
CA CYS A 32 -5.07 13.37 3.59
C CYS A 32 -5.26 12.38 4.76
N PHE A 33 -4.42 12.44 5.79
CA PHE A 33 -4.42 11.49 6.94
C PHE A 33 -5.07 12.07 8.20
N THR A 34 -6.17 12.81 8.05
CA THR A 34 -6.99 13.21 9.21
C THR A 34 -7.64 12.00 9.88
N PRO A 35 -8.03 12.08 11.17
CA PRO A 35 -8.77 11.00 11.84
C PRO A 35 -10.04 10.57 11.08
N ASP A 36 -10.76 11.53 10.50
CA ASP A 36 -11.97 11.25 9.71
C ASP A 36 -11.63 10.52 8.39
N SER A 37 -10.58 10.97 7.68
CA SER A 37 -10.10 10.30 6.46
C SER A 37 -9.66 8.86 6.74
N LEU A 38 -8.95 8.64 7.84
CA LEU A 38 -8.48 7.33 8.28
C LEU A 38 -9.64 6.42 8.70
N ALA A 39 -10.67 6.96 9.35
CA ALA A 39 -11.89 6.24 9.69
C ALA A 39 -12.65 5.80 8.43
N VAL A 40 -12.77 6.67 7.42
CA VAL A 40 -13.36 6.34 6.11
C VAL A 40 -12.56 5.27 5.37
N LEU A 41 -11.22 5.37 5.36
CA LEU A 41 -10.36 4.35 4.76
C LEU A 41 -10.51 2.99 5.47
N SER A 42 -10.56 2.97 6.80
CA SER A 42 -10.76 1.77 7.60
C SER A 42 -12.13 1.11 7.38
N ASP A 43 -13.20 1.92 7.29
CA ASP A 43 -14.55 1.44 6.96
C ASP A 43 -14.63 0.84 5.53
N LEU A 44 -14.02 1.52 4.55
CA LEU A 44 -13.91 1.03 3.17
C LEU A 44 -13.18 -0.32 3.14
N CYS A 45 -12.03 -0.40 3.81
CA CYS A 45 -11.24 -1.63 3.89
C CYS A 45 -12.01 -2.77 4.57
N THR A 46 -12.70 -2.49 5.68
CA THR A 46 -13.52 -3.49 6.40
C THR A 46 -14.67 -4.04 5.54
N LYS A 47 -15.29 -3.20 4.70
CA LYS A 47 -16.38 -3.60 3.81
C LYS A 47 -15.90 -4.31 2.55
N ARG A 48 -14.78 -3.85 1.97
CA ARG A 48 -14.33 -4.22 0.62
C ARG A 48 -13.22 -5.25 0.61
N LEU A 49 -12.34 -5.34 1.61
CA LEU A 49 -11.32 -6.40 1.66
C LEU A 49 -11.94 -7.75 2.06
N LYS A 50 -11.33 -8.83 1.56
CA LYS A 50 -11.47 -10.19 2.08
C LYS A 50 -10.88 -10.24 3.50
N SER A 51 -11.22 -11.26 4.29
CA SER A 51 -10.76 -11.40 5.69
C SER A 51 -9.24 -11.48 5.86
N GLN A 52 -8.54 -11.79 4.77
CA GLN A 52 -7.09 -11.89 4.65
C GLN A 52 -6.52 -10.85 3.67
N GLY A 53 -7.28 -9.78 3.38
CA GLY A 53 -6.91 -8.76 2.41
C GLY A 53 -5.86 -7.77 2.96
N TRP A 54 -5.15 -7.14 2.04
CA TRP A 54 -4.01 -6.26 2.31
C TRP A 54 -4.34 -4.81 1.97
N LEU A 55 -3.89 -3.88 2.80
CA LEU A 55 -3.96 -2.44 2.55
C LEU A 55 -2.53 -1.88 2.45
N LEU A 56 -2.18 -1.31 1.30
CA LEU A 56 -0.93 -0.59 1.08
C LEU A 56 -1.25 0.89 1.03
N ILE A 57 -0.47 1.69 1.75
CA ILE A 57 -0.59 3.14 1.78
C ILE A 57 0.75 3.74 1.38
N LEU A 58 0.75 4.58 0.34
CA LEU A 58 1.90 5.42 0.02
C LEU A 58 1.93 6.63 0.98
N CYS A 59 3.11 7.20 1.17
CA CYS A 59 3.40 8.31 2.08
C CYS A 59 4.51 9.16 1.48
N GLU A 60 4.36 10.47 1.35
CA GLU A 60 5.51 11.36 1.17
C GLU A 60 6.06 11.81 2.53
N GLU A 61 7.36 11.60 2.78
CA GLU A 61 8.10 12.28 3.83
C GLU A 61 8.97 13.39 3.26
N SER A 62 8.86 14.61 3.80
CA SER A 62 9.72 15.72 3.41
C SER A 62 10.45 16.28 4.61
N GLU A 63 11.79 16.32 4.55
CA GLU A 63 12.66 16.95 5.55
C GLU A 63 12.31 18.43 5.82
N LYS A 64 11.62 19.08 4.87
CA LYS A 64 11.22 20.50 4.93
C LYS A 64 9.81 20.70 5.46
N ALA A 65 9.01 19.64 5.57
CA ALA A 65 7.69 19.73 6.17
C ALA A 65 7.81 19.65 7.71
N PRO A 66 6.95 20.36 8.47
CA PRO A 66 6.80 20.06 9.88
C PRO A 66 6.34 18.59 10.06
N PRO A 67 6.68 17.92 11.16
CA PRO A 67 6.27 16.53 11.39
C PRO A 67 4.74 16.45 11.36
N GLY A 68 4.20 15.91 10.26
CA GLY A 68 2.78 15.72 10.07
C GLY A 68 2.22 14.65 11.01
N PRO A 69 0.89 14.49 11.09
CA PRO A 69 0.29 13.28 11.66
C PRO A 69 0.89 12.06 10.98
N SER A 70 1.70 11.30 11.72
CA SER A 70 2.13 9.97 11.29
C SER A 70 0.89 9.10 11.13
N ILE A 71 0.84 8.29 10.06
CA ILE A 71 -0.16 7.25 9.97
C ILE A 71 -0.04 6.40 11.25
N PRO A 72 -1.15 6.03 11.92
CA PRO A 72 -1.11 5.18 13.10
C PRO A 72 -0.60 3.78 12.75
N SER A 73 -0.05 3.07 13.74
CA SER A 73 0.35 1.66 13.60
C SER A 73 -0.84 0.71 13.41
N SER A 74 -2.08 1.19 13.57
CA SER A 74 -3.31 0.45 13.31
C SER A 74 -4.40 1.33 12.70
N LEU A 75 -5.22 0.74 11.83
CA LEU A 75 -6.35 1.36 11.15
C LEU A 75 -7.60 0.49 11.34
N GLY A 76 -8.33 0.74 12.43
CA GLY A 76 -9.44 -0.12 12.85
C GLY A 76 -8.94 -1.51 13.24
N SER A 77 -9.37 -2.54 12.50
CA SER A 77 -8.92 -3.92 12.69
C SER A 77 -7.57 -4.25 12.02
N PHE A 78 -7.05 -3.37 11.16
CA PHE A 78 -5.81 -3.62 10.43
C PHE A 78 -4.60 -3.12 11.23
N GLN A 79 -3.53 -3.91 11.29
CA GLN A 79 -2.25 -3.55 11.92
C GLN A 79 -1.18 -3.37 10.86
N ARG A 80 -0.27 -2.42 11.05
CA ARG A 80 0.89 -2.26 10.19
C ARG A 80 1.87 -3.40 10.45
N VAL A 81 2.11 -4.19 9.41
CA VAL A 81 3.02 -5.34 9.44
C VAL A 81 4.37 -5.03 8.78
N LEU A 82 4.40 -4.09 7.83
CA LEU A 82 5.62 -3.63 7.16
C LEU A 82 5.60 -2.10 6.95
N SER A 83 6.77 -1.47 6.91
CA SER A 83 6.95 -0.04 6.65
C SER A 83 8.30 0.16 5.97
N TYR A 84 8.32 0.73 4.77
CA TYR A 84 9.53 0.81 3.94
C TYR A 84 9.70 2.20 3.35
N LEU A 85 10.84 2.85 3.64
CA LEU A 85 11.28 3.99 2.86
C LEU A 85 11.72 3.48 1.47
N VAL A 86 11.16 4.09 0.44
CA VAL A 86 11.36 3.69 -0.96
C VAL A 86 12.59 4.41 -1.52
N PRO A 87 13.50 3.72 -2.23
CA PRO A 87 14.62 4.38 -2.90
C PRO A 87 14.15 5.43 -3.92
N GLU A 88 14.82 6.59 -3.95
CA GLU A 88 14.57 7.68 -4.90
C GLU A 88 14.72 7.26 -6.38
N SER A 89 15.32 6.10 -6.64
CA SER A 89 15.42 5.51 -7.98
C SER A 89 14.16 4.77 -8.45
N MET A 90 13.16 4.57 -7.58
CA MET A 90 11.96 3.78 -7.86
C MET A 90 10.70 4.64 -8.01
N PHE A 91 10.60 5.76 -7.31
CA PHE A 91 9.53 6.75 -7.45
C PHE A 91 10.13 8.13 -7.70
N ALA A 92 9.44 8.96 -8.47
CA ALA A 92 9.89 10.32 -8.78
C ALA A 92 9.90 11.24 -7.53
N ASP A 93 9.12 10.88 -6.51
CA ASP A 93 8.90 11.67 -5.30
C ASP A 93 9.85 11.21 -4.18
N PRO A 94 10.87 12.02 -3.82
CA PRO A 94 11.86 11.65 -2.83
C PRO A 94 11.24 11.60 -1.43
N GLY A 95 11.72 10.66 -0.60
CA GLY A 95 11.16 10.42 0.73
C GLY A 95 9.84 9.64 0.72
N THR A 96 9.45 9.03 -0.41
CA THR A 96 8.30 8.12 -0.46
C THR A 96 8.49 6.96 0.52
N ARG A 97 7.47 6.65 1.32
CA ARG A 97 7.37 5.47 2.20
C ARG A 97 6.13 4.68 1.82
N VAL A 98 6.21 3.34 1.88
CA VAL A 98 5.05 2.44 1.77
C VAL A 98 4.79 1.81 3.13
N ASP A 99 3.62 2.07 3.70
CA ASP A 99 3.11 1.42 4.91
C ASP A 99 2.12 0.32 4.54
N ILE A 100 2.36 -0.91 5.04
CA ILE A 100 1.61 -2.10 4.66
C ILE A 100 0.86 -2.65 5.88
N PHE A 101 -0.43 -2.85 5.70
CA PHE A 101 -1.38 -3.25 6.74
C PHE A 101 -2.06 -4.57 6.40
N HIS A 102 -2.27 -5.40 7.42
CA HIS A 102 -3.01 -6.66 7.33
C HIS A 102 -3.95 -6.80 8.54
N SER A 103 -4.97 -7.65 8.43
CA SER A 103 -5.93 -7.91 9.52
C SER A 103 -5.31 -8.70 10.69
N ASP A 104 -4.34 -9.56 10.39
CA ASP A 104 -3.60 -10.33 11.39
C ASP A 104 -2.27 -9.66 11.76
N ALA A 105 -1.86 -9.84 13.01
CA ALA A 105 -0.57 -9.39 13.53
C ALA A 105 0.57 -10.31 13.06
N LEU A 106 0.91 -10.25 11.77
CA LEU A 106 1.95 -11.08 11.15
C LEU A 106 3.36 -10.58 11.51
N HIS A 107 4.30 -11.52 11.66
CA HIS A 107 5.72 -11.19 11.77
C HIS A 107 6.26 -10.69 10.42
N VAL A 108 7.24 -9.77 10.46
CA VAL A 108 7.75 -9.03 9.29
C VAL A 108 8.13 -9.93 8.09
N ASN A 109 8.80 -11.05 8.36
CA ASN A 109 9.22 -11.99 7.31
C ASN A 109 8.05 -12.77 6.71
N ASP A 110 7.07 -13.15 7.54
CA ASP A 110 5.92 -13.94 7.11
C ASP A 110 4.97 -13.07 6.28
N ALA A 111 4.74 -11.84 6.73
CA ALA A 111 3.98 -10.83 6.01
C ALA A 111 4.57 -10.55 4.62
N ARG A 112 5.90 -10.41 4.55
CA ARG A 112 6.64 -10.17 3.30
C ARG A 112 6.51 -11.35 2.33
N VAL A 113 6.72 -12.58 2.80
CA VAL A 113 6.65 -13.79 1.95
C VAL A 113 5.23 -14.02 1.44
N GLU A 114 4.21 -13.86 2.29
CA GLU A 114 2.81 -14.01 1.90
C GLU A 114 2.39 -12.95 0.87
N LEU A 115 2.72 -11.67 1.10
CA LEU A 115 2.38 -10.60 0.16
C LEU A 115 3.09 -10.77 -1.20
N LEU A 116 4.39 -11.12 -1.19
CA LEU A 116 5.15 -11.41 -2.41
C LEU A 116 4.53 -12.58 -3.19
N THR A 117 4.18 -13.68 -2.51
CA THR A 117 3.51 -14.85 -3.11
C THR A 117 2.19 -14.48 -3.76
N ARG A 118 1.40 -13.59 -3.13
CA ARG A 118 0.13 -13.11 -3.67
C ARG A 118 0.30 -12.18 -4.87
N LEU A 119 1.25 -11.25 -4.82
CA LEU A 119 1.56 -10.36 -5.96
C LEU A 119 2.00 -11.17 -7.18
N GLN A 120 2.91 -12.13 -7.00
CA GLN A 120 3.37 -13.02 -8.07
C GLN A 120 2.22 -13.85 -8.65
N LYS A 121 1.42 -14.50 -7.80
CA LYS A 121 0.24 -15.26 -8.22
C LYS A 121 -0.77 -14.39 -8.97
N HIS A 122 -0.97 -13.15 -8.53
CA HIS A 122 -1.84 -12.21 -9.22
C HIS A 122 -1.31 -11.85 -10.61
N LYS A 123 -0.04 -11.45 -10.73
CA LYS A 123 0.61 -11.15 -12.01
C LYS A 123 0.51 -12.31 -12.99
N THR A 124 0.66 -13.55 -12.53
CA THR A 124 0.44 -14.74 -13.38
C THR A 124 -1.00 -14.80 -13.92
N GLY A 125 -2.02 -14.55 -13.08
CA GLY A 125 -3.42 -14.57 -13.50
C GLY A 125 -3.87 -13.35 -14.33
N CYS A 126 -3.20 -12.19 -14.20
CA CYS A 126 -3.50 -11.01 -15.02
C CYS A 126 -2.88 -11.07 -16.41
N ASN A 127 -1.77 -11.79 -16.60
CA ASN A 127 -1.24 -12.10 -17.94
C ASN A 127 -2.21 -12.91 -18.82
N GLU A 128 -3.29 -13.46 -18.24
CA GLU A 128 -4.36 -14.16 -18.96
C GLU A 128 -5.58 -13.26 -19.29
N GLN A 129 -5.55 -11.96 -18.92
CA GLN A 129 -6.64 -11.00 -19.15
C GLN A 129 -6.10 -9.66 -19.71
N GLU A 130 -6.33 -9.41 -21.01
CA GLU A 130 -5.65 -8.39 -21.83
C GLU A 130 -5.88 -6.90 -21.46
N GLU A 131 -6.68 -6.58 -20.43
CA GLU A 131 -7.00 -5.19 -20.03
C GLU A 131 -6.65 -4.90 -18.56
N THR A 132 -5.41 -5.21 -18.15
CA THR A 132 -4.88 -4.73 -16.87
C THR A 132 -4.19 -3.38 -17.09
N PHE A 133 -4.67 -2.33 -16.41
CA PHE A 133 -4.11 -0.98 -16.52
C PHE A 133 -2.60 -0.97 -16.18
N ASP A 134 -1.77 -0.46 -17.09
CA ASP A 134 -0.30 -0.45 -16.97
C ASP A 134 0.18 0.11 -15.62
N GLU A 135 -0.45 1.19 -15.14
CA GLU A 135 -0.18 1.85 -13.85
C GLU A 135 -0.26 0.89 -12.65
N ILE A 136 -1.19 -0.07 -12.66
CA ILE A 136 -1.36 -1.05 -11.59
C ILE A 136 -0.25 -2.10 -11.64
N MET A 137 0.16 -2.51 -12.84
CA MET A 137 1.23 -3.49 -13.04
C MET A 137 2.60 -2.92 -12.67
N ASP A 138 2.91 -1.68 -13.07
CA ASP A 138 4.15 -0.98 -12.67
C ASP A 138 4.24 -0.84 -11.15
N MET A 139 3.16 -0.46 -10.49
CA MET A 139 3.10 -0.36 -9.05
C MET A 139 3.25 -1.72 -8.35
N CYS A 140 2.65 -2.78 -8.90
CA CYS A 140 2.89 -4.16 -8.44
C CYS A 140 4.36 -4.58 -8.63
N ASN A 141 5.03 -4.16 -9.71
CA ASN A 141 6.45 -4.39 -9.96
C ASN A 141 7.34 -3.66 -8.94
N HIS A 142 7.01 -2.40 -8.61
CA HIS A 142 7.69 -1.63 -7.56
C HIS A 142 7.55 -2.29 -6.19
N VAL A 143 6.34 -2.68 -5.79
CA VAL A 143 6.11 -3.37 -4.51
C VAL A 143 6.82 -4.72 -4.46
N GLU A 144 6.79 -5.51 -5.54
CA GLU A 144 7.57 -6.76 -5.62
C GLU A 144 9.07 -6.51 -5.45
N THR A 145 9.62 -5.49 -6.11
CA THR A 145 11.05 -5.13 -6.01
C THR A 145 11.41 -4.73 -4.57
N LEU A 146 10.60 -3.89 -3.92
CA LEU A 146 10.78 -3.53 -2.50
C LEU A 146 10.81 -4.75 -1.58
N LEU A 147 9.89 -5.70 -1.77
CA LEU A 147 9.81 -6.93 -0.96
C LEU A 147 11.02 -7.86 -1.19
N ILE A 148 11.63 -7.84 -2.38
CA ILE A 148 12.81 -8.64 -2.73
C ILE A 148 14.10 -8.02 -2.19
N ASP A 149 14.30 -6.70 -2.29
CA ASP A 149 15.56 -6.04 -1.89
C ASP A 149 15.86 -6.14 -0.39
N LEU A 150 14.83 -6.36 0.44
CA LEU A 150 14.96 -6.71 1.86
C LEU A 150 15.66 -8.05 2.11
N VAL A 151 15.76 -8.95 1.12
CA VAL A 151 16.57 -10.19 1.23
C VAL A 151 18.07 -9.87 1.22
N HIS A 152 18.48 -8.79 0.56
CA HIS A 152 19.88 -8.44 0.32
C HIS A 152 20.43 -7.38 1.28
N SER A 153 19.56 -6.84 2.16
CA SER A 153 19.86 -5.71 3.04
C SER A 153 19.91 -6.08 4.54
N ALA A 154 19.83 -7.37 4.87
CA ALA A 154 19.79 -7.94 6.22
C ALA A 154 20.84 -9.04 6.41
#